data_AF-A0A975G351-F1
#
_entry.id   AF-A0A975G351-F1
#
_cell.length_a   1.000
_cell.length_b   1.000
_cell.length_c   1.000
_cell.angle_alpha   90.00
_cell.angle_beta   90.00
_cell.angle_gamma   90.00
#
_symmetry.space_group_name_H-M   'P 1'
#
loop_
_entity.id
_entity.type
_entity.pdbx_description
1 polymer ?
#
loop_
_entity_poly.entity_id
_entity_poly.type
_entity_poly.pdbx_seq_one_letter_code
_entity_poly.pdbx_strand_id
1 'polypeptide(L)'
;MMNAEWLAVRYLTDLAKLERLLPPGFSLRGEPVVSVSCAWFKNLYWLAGGGCGVVAVDFPVSNRGKTETLDGLFCPVLWEGAPDAITTDRENLLFANIPEIEWNRWAGTASCETA
;
A
#
# COMPACT_ATOMS: atom_id res chain seq x y z
N MET A 1 17.43 -11.82 -8.75
CA MET A 1 17.33 -10.99 -7.52
C MET A 1 15.97 -10.32 -7.53
N MET A 2 15.25 -10.38 -6.41
CA MET A 2 13.97 -9.68 -6.25
C MET A 2 14.19 -8.18 -6.45
N ASN A 3 13.30 -7.54 -7.21
CA ASN A 3 13.30 -6.10 -7.39
C ASN A 3 11.86 -5.58 -7.38
N ALA A 4 11.72 -4.28 -7.15
CA ALA A 4 10.44 -3.61 -7.15
C ALA A 4 10.57 -2.24 -7.81
N GLU A 5 9.55 -1.87 -8.57
CA GLU A 5 9.31 -0.49 -9.01
C GLU A 5 8.23 0.11 -8.12
N TRP A 6 8.38 1.39 -7.75
CA TRP A 6 7.50 2.03 -6.78
C TRP A 6 7.09 3.42 -7.23
N LEU A 7 5.81 3.73 -7.06
CA LEU A 7 5.23 5.06 -7.23
C LEU A 7 4.40 5.39 -5.99
N ALA A 8 4.47 6.61 -5.49
CA ALA A 8 3.60 7.06 -4.41
C ALA A 8 3.15 8.50 -4.63
N VAL A 9 1.88 8.75 -4.32
CA VAL A 9 1.30 10.08 -4.23
C VAL A 9 0.86 10.30 -2.79
N ARG A 10 1.14 11.50 -2.28
CA ARG A 10 0.74 11.91 -0.93
C ARG A 10 -0.15 13.13 -1.01
N TYR A 11 -1.19 13.15 -0.20
CA TYR A 11 -2.07 14.29 -0.12
C TYR A 11 -2.56 14.53 1.31
N LEU A 12 -2.72 15.81 1.64
CA LEU A 12 -3.35 16.24 2.89
C LEU A 12 -4.87 16.03 2.80
N THR A 13 -5.48 15.54 3.87
CA THR A 13 -6.92 15.29 3.94
C THR A 13 -7.51 15.73 5.28
N ASP A 14 -8.76 15.37 5.54
CA ASP A 14 -9.49 15.68 6.76
C ASP A 14 -9.11 14.71 7.89
N LEU A 15 -8.65 15.28 9.02
CA LEU A 15 -8.28 14.56 10.23
C LEU A 15 -9.41 13.64 10.75
N ALA A 16 -10.62 14.18 10.86
CA ALA A 16 -11.75 13.45 11.45
C ALA A 16 -12.19 12.28 10.57
N LYS A 17 -11.97 12.36 9.25
CA LYS A 17 -12.19 11.21 8.35
C LYS A 17 -11.18 10.09 8.61
N LEU A 18 -9.91 10.40 8.83
CA LEU A 18 -8.88 9.39 9.12
C LEU A 18 -9.09 8.75 10.49
N GLU A 19 -9.38 9.54 11.52
CA GLU A 19 -9.61 9.02 12.88
C GLU A 19 -10.79 8.04 12.96
N ARG A 20 -11.83 8.22 12.12
CA ARG A 20 -12.96 7.28 12.04
C ARG A 20 -12.62 5.90 11.49
N LEU A 21 -11.50 5.78 10.77
CA LEU A 21 -11.02 4.50 10.22
C LEU A 21 -10.14 3.75 11.23
N LEU A 22 -9.71 4.40 12.30
CA LEU A 22 -8.75 3.83 13.24
C LEU A 22 -9.41 2.81 14.17
N PRO A 23 -8.82 1.61 14.34
CA PRO A 23 -9.24 0.68 15.38
C PRO A 23 -8.98 1.27 16.78
N PRO A 24 -9.64 0.74 17.83
CA PRO A 24 -9.36 1.13 19.19
C PRO A 24 -7.88 1.02 19.55
N GLY A 25 -7.35 2.03 20.27
CA GLY A 25 -5.95 2.08 20.69
C GLY A 25 -5.00 2.71 19.67
N PHE A 26 -5.48 3.06 18.47
CA PHE A 26 -4.73 3.84 17.50
C PHE A 26 -5.10 5.33 17.55
N SER A 27 -4.13 6.17 17.22
CA SER A 27 -4.28 7.62 17.05
C SER A 27 -3.49 8.08 15.83
N LEU A 28 -3.97 9.10 15.13
CA LEU A 28 -3.23 9.68 14.01
C LEU A 28 -1.94 10.32 14.53
N ARG A 29 -0.84 10.14 13.80
CA ARG A 29 0.46 10.72 14.13
C ARG A 29 0.84 11.82 13.13
N GLY A 30 0.79 13.08 13.57
CA GLY A 30 1.21 14.24 12.77
C GLY A 30 0.10 14.78 11.87
N GLU A 31 0.48 15.31 10.70
CA GLU A 31 -0.49 15.82 9.73
C GLU A 31 -1.33 14.70 9.11
N PRO A 32 -2.61 14.97 8.76
CA PRO A 32 -3.50 14.01 8.11
C PRO A 32 -3.11 13.78 6.65
N VAL A 33 -1.96 13.17 6.43
CA VAL A 33 -1.43 12.82 5.11
C VAL A 33 -1.70 11.36 4.82
N VAL A 34 -2.36 11.10 3.69
CA VAL A 34 -2.53 9.76 3.12
C VAL A 34 -1.48 9.54 2.06
N SER A 35 -0.86 8.36 2.07
CA SER A 35 -0.04 7.86 0.97
C SER A 35 -0.87 6.85 0.18
N VAL A 36 -0.96 7.03 -1.13
CA VAL A 36 -1.40 6.01 -2.08
C VAL A 36 -0.17 5.56 -2.84
N SER A 37 0.17 4.29 -2.71
CA SER A 37 1.36 3.72 -3.33
C SER A 37 1.03 2.57 -4.26
N CYS A 38 1.77 2.49 -5.35
CA CYS A 38 1.77 1.37 -6.28
C CYS A 38 3.16 0.74 -6.29
N ALA A 39 3.22 -0.59 -6.19
CA ALA A 39 4.44 -1.36 -6.19
C ALA A 39 4.34 -2.50 -7.20
N TRP A 40 5.39 -2.73 -7.98
CA TRP A 40 5.46 -3.86 -8.92
C TRP A 40 6.63 -4.75 -8.54
N PHE A 41 6.34 -5.82 -7.80
CA PHE A 41 7.33 -6.79 -7.38
C PHE A 41 7.63 -7.79 -8.49
N LYS A 42 8.91 -8.04 -8.74
CA LYS A 42 9.39 -8.96 -9.79
C LYS A 42 10.37 -9.98 -9.20
N ASN A 43 10.34 -11.20 -9.75
CA ASN A 43 11.18 -12.32 -9.32
C ASN A 43 10.94 -12.74 -7.86
N LEU A 44 9.68 -12.82 -7.44
CA LEU A 44 9.28 -13.28 -6.11
C LEU A 44 9.50 -14.79 -5.99
N TYR A 45 10.33 -15.22 -5.03
CA TYR A 45 10.70 -16.64 -4.90
C TYR A 45 9.51 -17.52 -4.51
N TRP A 46 8.59 -17.00 -3.70
CA TRP A 46 7.38 -17.71 -3.28
C TRP A 46 6.31 -17.79 -4.38
N LEU A 47 6.47 -17.02 -5.47
CA LEU A 47 5.66 -17.11 -6.68
C LEU A 47 6.40 -17.77 -7.85
N ALA A 48 7.36 -18.66 -7.56
CA ALA A 48 8.16 -19.36 -8.57
C ALA A 48 8.86 -18.44 -9.58
N GLY A 49 9.29 -17.24 -9.14
CA GLY A 49 9.92 -16.24 -9.99
C GLY A 49 8.94 -15.27 -10.67
N GLY A 50 7.64 -15.41 -10.42
CA GLY A 50 6.61 -14.46 -10.86
C GLY A 50 6.68 -13.12 -10.14
N GLY A 51 5.61 -12.32 -10.30
CA GLY A 51 5.49 -10.99 -9.75
C GLY A 51 4.03 -10.59 -9.52
N CYS A 52 3.83 -9.51 -8.78
CA CYS A 52 2.52 -8.92 -8.56
C CYS A 52 2.62 -7.40 -8.44
N GLY A 53 1.59 -6.72 -8.96
CA GLY A 53 1.32 -5.33 -8.63
C GLY A 53 0.58 -5.25 -7.30
N VAL A 54 0.85 -4.21 -6.52
CA VAL A 54 0.17 -3.91 -5.26
C VAL A 54 -0.20 -2.43 -5.24
N VAL A 55 -1.41 -2.10 -4.79
CA VAL A 55 -1.83 -0.74 -4.45
C VAL A 55 -2.17 -0.68 -2.97
N ALA A 56 -1.50 0.19 -2.22
CA ALA A 56 -1.73 0.36 -0.78
C ALA A 56 -2.14 1.79 -0.47
N VAL A 57 -3.08 1.93 0.47
CA VAL A 57 -3.47 3.21 1.05
C VAL A 57 -3.12 3.18 2.52
N ASP A 58 -2.23 4.07 2.95
CA ASP A 58 -1.75 4.11 4.32
C ASP A 58 -1.57 5.53 4.87
N PHE A 59 -1.58 5.65 6.19
CA PHE A 59 -1.33 6.91 6.90
C PHE A 59 -0.69 6.68 8.26
N PRO A 60 0.11 7.65 8.77
CA PRO A 60 0.90 7.48 9.98
C PRO A 60 0.04 7.45 11.25
N VAL A 61 0.31 6.48 12.11
CA VAL A 61 -0.41 6.27 13.37
C VAL A 61 0.55 5.97 14.52
N SER A 62 0.08 6.19 15.73
CA SER A 62 0.67 5.66 16.96
C SER A 62 -0.34 4.71 17.61
N ASN A 63 0.09 3.49 17.93
CA ASN A 63 -0.69 2.51 18.68
C ASN A 63 -0.22 2.48 20.14
N ARG A 64 -1.15 2.63 21.07
CA ARG A 64 -0.87 2.44 22.50
C ARG A 64 -1.22 1.01 22.91
N GLY A 65 -0.21 0.17 22.99
CA GLY A 65 -0.29 -1.16 23.57
C GLY A 65 -0.34 -1.12 25.10
N LYS A 66 -0.29 -2.31 25.73
CA LYS A 66 -0.35 -2.43 27.20
C LYS A 66 0.92 -1.92 27.89
N THR A 67 2.06 -2.14 27.27
CA THR A 67 3.39 -1.86 27.84
C THR A 67 4.21 -0.90 27.00
N GLU A 68 3.81 -0.68 25.75
CA GLU A 68 4.57 0.10 24.78
C GLU A 68 3.66 0.94 23.88
N THR A 69 4.24 2.00 23.32
CA THR A 69 3.62 2.77 22.25
C THR A 69 4.48 2.59 21.01
N LEU A 70 3.86 2.19 19.90
CA LEU A 70 4.54 1.93 18.63
C LEU A 70 4.03 2.89 17.57
N ASP A 71 4.95 3.43 16.80
CA ASP A 71 4.65 4.24 15.62
C ASP A 71 4.69 3.37 14.36
N GLY A 72 3.77 3.60 13.45
CA GLY A 72 3.69 2.85 12.20
C GLY A 72 2.80 3.51 11.17
N LEU A 73 2.45 2.73 10.16
CA LEU A 73 1.48 3.07 9.13
C LEU A 73 0.26 2.18 9.31
N PHE A 74 -0.93 2.77 9.32
CA PHE A 74 -2.17 2.01 9.26
C PHE A 74 -2.60 1.90 7.80
N CYS A 75 -2.69 0.66 7.30
CA CYS A 75 -3.10 0.35 5.94
C CYS A 75 -4.50 -0.28 5.97
N PRO A 76 -5.59 0.53 5.91
CA PRO A 76 -6.95 0.00 5.95
C PRO A 76 -7.32 -0.85 4.73
N VAL A 77 -6.65 -0.66 3.60
CA VAL A 77 -6.95 -1.37 2.36
C VAL A 77 -5.70 -1.55 1.51
N LEU A 78 -5.56 -2.75 0.95
CA LEU A 78 -4.50 -3.11 0.02
C LEU A 78 -5.10 -3.96 -1.11
N TRP A 79 -4.75 -3.62 -2.35
CA TRP A 79 -5.11 -4.39 -3.53
C TRP A 79 -3.91 -5.11 -4.08
N GLU A 80 -4.09 -6.36 -4.52
CA GLU A 80 -3.04 -7.14 -5.18
C GLU A 80 -3.47 -7.68 -6.54
N GLY A 81 -2.48 -7.74 -7.44
CA GLY A 81 -2.61 -8.13 -8.83
C GLY A 81 -2.61 -9.63 -9.10
N ALA A 82 -2.23 -10.46 -8.12
CA ALA A 82 -2.11 -11.89 -8.28
C ALA A 82 -2.89 -12.61 -7.17
N PRO A 83 -3.88 -13.47 -7.49
CA PRO A 83 -4.62 -14.23 -6.49
C PRO A 83 -3.71 -15.10 -5.61
N ASP A 84 -2.63 -15.64 -6.19
CA ASP A 84 -1.64 -16.45 -5.47
C ASP A 84 -0.86 -15.62 -4.43
N ALA A 85 -0.69 -14.31 -4.64
CA ALA A 85 -0.14 -13.39 -3.64
C ALA A 85 -1.14 -13.12 -2.50
N ILE A 86 -2.43 -13.02 -2.81
CA ILE A 86 -3.48 -12.70 -1.83
C ILE A 86 -3.63 -13.81 -0.80
N THR A 87 -3.45 -15.07 -1.19
CA THR A 87 -3.67 -16.20 -0.27
C THR A 87 -2.71 -16.25 0.91
N THR A 88 -1.57 -15.53 0.86
CA THR A 88 -0.60 -15.50 1.97
C THR A 88 -0.95 -14.51 3.08
N ASP A 89 -1.85 -13.54 2.83
CA ASP A 89 -2.18 -12.45 3.76
C ASP A 89 -3.71 -12.36 3.93
N ARG A 90 -4.25 -12.47 5.16
CA ARG A 90 -5.70 -12.39 5.41
C ARG A 90 -6.09 -11.19 6.27
N GLU A 91 -6.96 -10.36 5.72
CA GLU A 91 -8.29 -9.92 6.22
C GLU A 91 -8.77 -8.66 5.48
N ASN A 92 -7.86 -7.83 4.95
CA ASN A 92 -8.18 -6.59 4.20
C ASN A 92 -7.62 -6.55 2.77
N LEU A 93 -7.39 -7.72 2.17
CA LEU A 93 -6.87 -7.83 0.81
C LEU A 93 -7.99 -7.89 -0.22
N LEU A 94 -7.91 -7.01 -1.21
CA LEU A 94 -8.81 -6.99 -2.36
C LEU A 94 -8.03 -7.40 -3.62
N PHE A 95 -8.64 -8.22 -4.46
CA PHE A 95 -8.08 -8.46 -5.79
C PHE A 95 -8.39 -7.27 -6.71
N ALA A 96 -7.38 -6.81 -7.45
CA ALA A 96 -7.56 -5.89 -8.57
C ALA A 96 -6.63 -6.27 -9.71
N ASN A 97 -7.06 -6.12 -10.96
CA ASN A 97 -6.14 -6.24 -12.09
C ASN A 97 -5.18 -5.05 -12.07
N ILE A 98 -3.91 -5.27 -11.76
CA ILE A 98 -2.87 -4.25 -11.71
C ILE A 98 -1.83 -4.60 -12.79
N PRO A 99 -1.97 -4.06 -14.01
CA PRO A 99 -1.02 -4.32 -15.09
C PRO A 99 0.37 -3.75 -14.79
N GLU A 100 1.36 -4.16 -15.57
CA GLU A 100 2.72 -3.65 -15.48
C GLU A 100 2.77 -2.12 -15.65
N ILE A 101 3.71 -1.49 -14.95
CA ILE A 101 3.95 -0.05 -15.06
C ILE A 101 4.68 0.27 -16.36
N GLU A 102 4.18 1.28 -17.08
CA GLU A 102 4.86 1.89 -18.20
C GLU A 102 5.58 3.16 -17.75
N TRP A 103 6.90 3.21 -17.98
CA TRP A 103 7.72 4.37 -17.65
C TRP A 103 8.10 5.16 -18.90
N ASN A 104 7.73 6.44 -18.93
CA ASN A 104 8.34 7.40 -19.82
C ASN A 104 9.35 8.24 -19.03
N ARG A 105 10.59 7.73 -18.96
CA ARG A 105 11.67 8.37 -18.18
C ARG A 105 12.05 9.74 -18.71
N TRP A 106 11.88 9.99 -20.00
CA TRP A 106 12.16 11.29 -20.61
C TRP A 106 11.12 12.34 -20.20
N ALA A 107 9.84 11.95 -20.19
CA ALA A 107 8.75 12.82 -19.75
C ALA A 107 8.58 12.88 -18.23
N GLY A 108 9.25 12.01 -17.46
CA GLY A 108 9.10 11.91 -16.01
C GLY A 108 7.73 11.37 -15.60
N THR A 109 7.08 10.57 -16.45
CA THR A 109 5.74 10.02 -16.19
C THR A 109 5.79 8.50 -16.04
N ALA A 110 4.84 7.99 -15.26
CA ALA A 110 4.56 6.58 -15.12
C ALA A 110 3.05 6.35 -15.13
N SER A 111 2.60 5.31 -15.82
CA SER A 111 1.18 5.00 -15.97
C SER A 111 0.94 3.49 -15.93
N CYS A 112 -0.26 3.12 -15.53
CA CYS A 112 -0.75 1.75 -15.49
C CYS A 112 -2.27 1.86 -15.65
N GLU A 113 -2.82 1.25 -16.71
CA GLU A 113 -4.22 1.38 -17.09
C GLU A 113 -4.82 0.00 -17.36
N THR A 114 -6.04 -0.24 -16.86
CA THR A 114 -6.82 -1.43 -17.21
C THR A 114 -7.61 -1.14 -18.48
N ALA A 115 -7.56 -2.05 -19.45
CA ALA A 115 -8.39 -2.01 -20.65
C ALA A 115 -9.90 -2.13 -20.35
#